data_AF-A0A660Y8S0-F1
#
_entry.id   AF-A0A660Y8S0-F1
#
_cell.length_a   1.000
_cell.length_b   1.000
_cell.length_c   1.000
_cell.angle_alpha   90.00
_cell.angle_beta   90.00
_cell.angle_gamma   90.00
#
_symmetry.space_group_name_H-M   'P 1'
#
loop_
_entity.id
_entity.type
_entity.pdbx_description
1 polymer ?
#
loop_
_entity_poly.entity_id
_entity_poly.type
_entity_poly.pdbx_seq_one_letter_code
_entity_poly.pdbx_strand_id
1 'polypeptide(L)'
;MADRQTVRGAAIPNIPWEEKPKGCEDVVWRSARNPIIPRDLIPGSNSIFNSAVVPFDGTFAGVFRADDKTRRQVLHSGRSEDGISWKIEHEPIRFVCENQE
;
A
#
# COMPACT_ATOMS: atom_id res chain seq x y z
N MET A 1 -18.07 -30.39 12.95
CA MET A 1 -18.57 -29.06 12.53
C MET A 1 -17.39 -28.13 12.58
N ALA A 2 -17.03 -27.46 11.48
CA ALA A 2 -15.88 -26.56 11.47
C ALA A 2 -16.16 -25.38 12.41
N ASP A 3 -15.18 -25.08 13.26
CA ASP A 3 -15.28 -24.01 14.24
C ASP A 3 -15.47 -22.66 13.53
N ARG A 4 -16.42 -21.85 14.00
CA ARG A 4 -16.79 -20.59 13.34
C ARG A 4 -15.71 -19.55 13.63
N GLN A 5 -14.75 -19.43 12.71
CA GLN A 5 -13.76 -18.36 12.76
C GLN A 5 -14.45 -17.00 12.66
N THR A 6 -14.25 -16.16 13.68
CA THR A 6 -14.81 -14.80 13.71
C THR A 6 -13.75 -13.83 13.23
N VAL A 7 -13.87 -13.37 11.98
CA VAL A 7 -13.09 -12.24 11.47
C VAL A 7 -13.86 -10.96 11.77
N ARG A 8 -13.24 -10.03 12.51
CA ARG A 8 -13.82 -8.71 12.78
C ARG A 8 -13.31 -7.70 11.74
N GLY A 9 -14.15 -7.35 10.77
CA GLY A 9 -13.83 -6.37 9.74
C GLY A 9 -15.00 -6.13 8.80
N ALA A 10 -14.96 -5.03 8.05
CA ALA A 10 -15.90 -4.79 6.95
C ALA A 10 -15.56 -5.68 5.74
N ALA A 11 -16.55 -5.99 4.92
CA ALA A 11 -16.32 -6.70 3.67
C ALA A 11 -15.54 -5.81 2.69
N ILE A 12 -14.51 -6.38 2.04
CA ILE A 12 -13.70 -5.73 1.00
C ILE A 12 -13.80 -6.62 -0.25
N PRO A 13 -14.89 -6.53 -1.03
CA PRO A 13 -15.13 -7.44 -2.15
C PRO A 13 -14.12 -7.28 -3.30
N ASN A 14 -13.45 -6.13 -3.37
CA ASN A 14 -12.41 -5.79 -4.35
C ASN A 14 -10.98 -5.94 -3.78
N ILE A 15 -10.78 -6.75 -2.74
CA ILE A 15 -9.46 -6.99 -2.16
C ILE A 15 -8.48 -7.53 -3.23
N PRO A 16 -7.26 -6.97 -3.38
CA PRO A 16 -6.29 -7.51 -4.31
C PRO A 16 -5.90 -8.92 -3.90
N TRP A 17 -6.12 -9.88 -4.80
CA TRP A 17 -5.96 -11.29 -4.52
C TRP A 17 -5.30 -12.04 -5.68
N GLU A 18 -4.60 -13.12 -5.35
CA GLU A 18 -4.08 -14.13 -6.29
C GLU A 18 -4.26 -15.49 -5.66
N GLU A 19 -4.81 -16.44 -6.41
CA GLU A 19 -4.94 -17.83 -5.94
C GLU A 19 -3.58 -18.44 -5.63
N LYS A 20 -3.55 -19.33 -4.63
CA LYS A 20 -2.33 -20.02 -4.22
C LYS A 20 -1.74 -20.82 -5.40
N PRO A 21 -0.48 -20.60 -5.78
CA PRO A 21 0.14 -21.35 -6.86
C PRO A 21 0.12 -22.86 -6.60
N LYS A 22 -0.09 -23.65 -7.66
CA LYS A 22 -0.07 -25.11 -7.59
C LYS A 22 1.28 -25.59 -7.05
N GLY A 23 1.24 -26.44 -6.02
CA GLY A 23 2.45 -27.00 -5.40
C GLY A 23 3.14 -26.09 -4.39
N CYS A 24 2.59 -24.89 -4.08
CA CYS A 24 3.06 -24.11 -2.95
C CYS A 24 2.61 -24.79 -1.64
N GLU A 25 3.55 -25.08 -0.74
CA GLU A 25 3.24 -25.70 0.56
C GLU A 25 3.13 -24.67 1.69
N ASP A 26 3.63 -23.44 1.48
CA ASP A 26 3.62 -22.37 2.47
C ASP A 26 2.20 -21.86 2.81
N VAL A 27 2.03 -21.36 4.02
CA VAL A 27 0.76 -20.76 4.49
C VAL A 27 0.47 -19.44 3.76
N VAL A 28 1.52 -18.66 3.47
CA VAL A 28 1.44 -17.38 2.77
C VAL A 28 2.34 -17.43 1.55
N TRP A 29 1.83 -17.03 0.39
CA TRP A 29 2.58 -16.94 -0.86
C TRP A 29 2.75 -15.48 -1.29
N ARG A 30 3.76 -15.24 -2.13
CA ARG A 30 4.02 -13.91 -2.70
C ARG A 30 3.21 -13.74 -3.98
N SER A 31 2.68 -12.54 -4.18
CA SER A 31 2.11 -12.13 -5.46
C SER A 31 3.14 -12.27 -6.57
N ALA A 32 2.71 -12.79 -7.72
CA ALA A 32 3.50 -12.86 -8.95
C ALA A 32 3.76 -11.47 -9.56
N ARG A 33 3.02 -10.44 -9.12
CA ARG A 33 3.16 -9.04 -9.55
C ARG A 33 4.21 -8.26 -8.75
N ASN A 34 4.95 -8.91 -7.86
CA ASN A 34 5.98 -8.22 -7.07
C ASN A 34 7.15 -7.72 -7.94
N PRO A 35 7.68 -6.50 -7.68
CA PRO A 35 7.12 -5.47 -6.80
C PRO A 35 5.96 -4.72 -7.47
N ILE A 36 4.87 -4.46 -6.72
CA ILE A 36 3.72 -3.70 -7.25
C ILE A 36 3.97 -2.18 -7.34
N ILE A 37 4.94 -1.68 -6.57
CA ILE A 37 5.41 -0.29 -6.64
C ILE A 37 6.92 -0.33 -6.87
N PRO A 38 7.43 0.13 -8.02
CA PRO A 38 8.86 0.23 -8.26
C PRO A 38 9.47 1.39 -7.46
N ARG A 39 10.79 1.33 -7.24
CA ARG A 39 11.53 2.30 -6.40
C ARG A 39 11.48 3.74 -6.90
N ASP A 40 11.27 3.93 -8.19
CA ASP A 40 11.35 5.17 -8.97
C ASP A 40 10.00 5.58 -9.57
N LEU A 41 8.88 5.07 -9.00
CA LEU A 41 7.53 5.36 -9.50
C LEU A 41 7.20 6.86 -9.54
N ILE A 42 7.74 7.67 -8.61
CA ILE A 42 7.54 9.12 -8.59
C ILE A 42 8.86 9.87 -8.85
N PRO A 43 8.81 11.06 -9.47
CA PRO A 43 10.00 11.89 -9.64
C PRO A 43 10.67 12.18 -8.30
N GLY A 44 11.98 12.00 -8.24
CA GLY A 44 12.75 12.34 -7.04
C GLY A 44 12.79 11.24 -5.97
N SER A 45 12.07 10.13 -6.10
CA SER A 45 12.24 8.99 -5.20
C SER A 45 13.54 8.24 -5.48
N ASN A 46 14.25 7.90 -4.41
CA ASN A 46 15.26 6.85 -4.41
C ASN A 46 14.60 5.48 -4.22
N SER A 47 13.64 5.38 -3.30
CA SER A 47 12.97 4.13 -2.94
C SER A 47 11.62 4.38 -2.29
N ILE A 48 10.65 3.52 -2.59
CA ILE A 48 9.31 3.55 -1.99
C ILE A 48 9.06 2.17 -1.36
N PHE A 49 8.81 2.13 -0.05
CA PHE A 49 8.61 0.90 0.72
C PHE A 49 7.94 1.24 2.07
N ASN A 50 7.56 0.23 2.85
CA ASN A 50 6.87 0.41 4.14
C ASN A 50 5.60 1.28 4.06
N SER A 51 4.75 0.99 3.07
CA SER A 51 3.49 1.70 2.85
C SER A 51 2.37 1.24 3.80
N ALA A 52 1.53 2.17 4.23
CA ALA A 52 0.28 1.89 4.93
C ALA A 52 -0.91 2.05 3.97
N VAL A 53 -1.84 1.10 3.96
CA VAL A 53 -2.99 1.05 3.04
C VAL A 53 -4.26 0.73 3.79
N VAL A 54 -5.37 1.39 3.42
CA VAL A 54 -6.71 1.13 3.94
C VAL A 54 -7.75 1.14 2.80
N PRO A 55 -8.84 0.36 2.91
CA PRO A 55 -10.05 0.60 2.11
C PRO A 55 -10.59 1.99 2.42
N PHE A 56 -10.92 2.76 1.39
CA PHE A 56 -11.41 4.13 1.51
C PHE A 56 -12.32 4.46 0.33
N ASP A 57 -13.56 4.88 0.62
CA ASP A 57 -14.58 5.26 -0.38
C ASP A 57 -14.75 4.24 -1.52
N GLY A 58 -14.85 2.95 -1.18
CA GLY A 58 -15.01 1.86 -2.15
C GLY A 58 -13.75 1.48 -2.94
N THR A 59 -12.64 2.19 -2.73
CA THR A 59 -11.33 1.96 -3.34
C THR A 59 -10.26 1.84 -2.23
N PHE A 60 -9.00 2.15 -2.54
CA PHE A 60 -7.90 2.14 -1.58
C PHE A 60 -7.21 3.50 -1.50
N ALA A 61 -6.85 3.90 -0.29
CA ALA A 61 -5.98 5.03 -0.01
C ALA A 61 -4.77 4.54 0.80
N GLY A 62 -3.67 5.28 0.70
CA GLY A 62 -2.46 4.93 1.44
C GLY A 62 -1.54 6.10 1.74
N VAL A 63 -0.66 5.86 2.71
CA VAL A 63 0.47 6.71 3.06
C VAL A 63 1.74 5.93 2.77
N PHE A 64 2.58 6.51 1.92
CA PHE A 64 3.75 5.88 1.33
C PHE A 64 4.99 6.56 1.86
N ARG A 65 5.89 5.80 2.47
CA ARG A 65 7.25 6.29 2.69
C ARG A 65 7.98 6.25 1.36
N ALA A 66 8.44 7.41 0.91
CA ALA A 66 9.38 7.55 -0.19
C ALA A 66 10.65 8.20 0.36
N ASP A 67 11.77 7.49 0.30
CA ASP A 67 13.07 8.13 0.53
C ASP A 67 13.40 8.91 -0.75
N ASP A 68 13.72 10.20 -0.64
CA ASP A 68 14.12 11.02 -1.78
C ASP A 68 15.56 10.70 -2.24
N LYS A 69 16.03 11.32 -3.33
CA LYS A 69 17.39 11.13 -3.86
C LYS A 69 18.51 11.57 -2.89
N THR A 70 18.19 12.37 -1.86
CA THR A 70 19.11 12.71 -0.77
C THR A 70 19.01 11.75 0.43
N ARG A 71 18.18 10.70 0.31
CA ARG A 71 17.88 9.69 1.33
C ARG A 71 17.11 10.21 2.53
N ARG A 72 16.51 11.40 2.43
CA ARG A 72 15.56 11.88 3.43
C ARG A 72 14.25 11.10 3.29
N GLN A 73 13.71 10.66 4.42
CA GLN A 73 12.50 9.86 4.50
C GLN A 73 11.29 10.79 4.57
N VAL A 74 10.43 10.77 3.55
CA VAL A 74 9.23 11.63 3.49
C VAL A 74 7.98 10.79 3.23
N LEU A 75 6.82 11.33 3.62
CA LEU A 75 5.54 10.66 3.48
C LEU A 75 4.74 11.28 2.34
N HIS A 76 4.21 10.43 1.46
CA HIS A 76 3.37 10.80 0.33
C HIS A 76 2.00 10.15 0.47
N SER A 77 0.93 10.83 0.04
CA SER A 77 -0.38 10.20 -0.10
C SER A 77 -0.50 9.50 -1.44
N GLY A 78 -1.28 8.43 -1.51
CA GLY A 78 -1.61 7.76 -2.77
C GLY A 78 -3.00 7.14 -2.75
N ARG A 79 -3.51 6.87 -3.96
CA ARG A 79 -4.80 6.19 -4.19
C ARG A 79 -4.65 5.08 -5.20
N SER A 80 -5.52 4.08 -5.10
CA SER A 80 -5.59 2.95 -6.01
C SER A 80 -7.01 2.42 -6.09
N GLU A 81 -7.47 2.09 -7.30
CA GLU A 81 -8.79 1.49 -7.51
C GLU A 81 -8.79 -0.01 -7.18
N ASP A 82 -7.66 -0.69 -7.40
CA ASP A 82 -7.49 -2.15 -7.32
C ASP A 82 -6.57 -2.61 -6.17
N GLY A 83 -5.93 -1.67 -5.47
CA GLY A 83 -4.96 -1.94 -4.40
C GLY A 83 -3.57 -2.38 -4.89
N ILE A 84 -3.33 -2.41 -6.21
CA ILE A 84 -2.10 -2.88 -6.86
C ILE A 84 -1.47 -1.75 -7.68
N SER A 85 -2.28 -1.07 -8.48
CA SER A 85 -1.90 0.03 -9.36
C SER A 85 -2.04 1.35 -8.59
N TRP A 86 -0.92 1.92 -8.17
CA TRP A 86 -0.90 3.09 -7.30
C TRP A 86 -0.60 4.39 -8.03
N LYS A 87 -1.44 5.40 -7.81
CA LYS A 87 -1.12 6.80 -8.11
C LYS A 87 -0.69 7.48 -6.81
N ILE A 88 0.61 7.78 -6.70
CA ILE A 88 1.22 8.45 -5.54
C ILE A 88 1.46 9.90 -5.90
N GLU A 89 1.12 10.82 -5.00
CA GLU A 89 1.38 12.25 -5.17
C GLU A 89 2.88 12.52 -5.20
N HIS A 90 3.33 13.36 -6.14
CA HIS A 90 4.76 13.67 -6.30
C HIS A 90 5.32 14.49 -5.14
N GLU A 91 4.47 15.34 -4.55
CA GLU A 91 4.86 16.17 -3.41
C GLU A 91 4.58 15.43 -2.10
N PRO A 92 5.46 15.58 -1.09
CA PRO A 92 5.19 15.05 0.24
C PRO A 92 3.95 15.68 0.86
N ILE A 93 3.34 14.96 1.80
CA ILE A 93 2.26 15.47 2.65
C ILE A 93 2.76 16.71 3.38
N ARG A 94 2.06 17.84 3.19
CA ARG A 94 2.27 19.07 3.95
C ARG A 94 1.46 18.97 5.23
N PHE A 95 2.14 18.71 6.34
CA PHE A 95 1.51 18.69 7.65
C PHE A 95 1.05 20.10 8.03
N VAL A 96 -0.21 20.21 8.48
CA VAL A 96 -0.75 21.43 9.06
C VAL A 96 -0.64 21.28 10.57
N CYS A 97 0.12 22.16 11.21
CA CYS A 97 0.19 22.25 12.65
C CYS A 97 -0.69 23.42 13.11
N GLU A 98 -1.54 23.20 14.11
CA GLU A 98 -2.35 24.27 14.71
C GLU A 98 -1.50 25.26 15.53
N ASN A 99 -0.35 24.79 16.04
CA ASN A 99 0.59 25.61 16.80
C ASN A 99 1.89 25.77 15.99
N GLN A 100 2.18 26.99 15.58
CA GLN A 100 3.53 27.36 15.11
C GLN A 100 4.35 27.65 16.36
N GLU A 101 5.33 26.80 16.67
CA GLU A 101 6.31 27.08 17.73
C GLU A 101 7.08 28.38 17.46
#